data_AF-Q7P3F5-F1
#
_entry.id   AF-Q7P3F5-F1
#
_cell.length_a   1.000
_cell.length_b   1.000
_cell.length_c   1.000
_cell.angle_alpha   90.00
_cell.angle_beta   90.00
_cell.angle_gamma   90.00
#
_symmetry.space_group_name_H-M   'P 1'
#
loop_
_entity.id
_entity.type
_entity.pdbx_description
1 polymer ?
#
loop_
_entity_poly.entity_id
_entity_poly.type
_entity_poly.pdbx_seq_one_letter_code
_entity_poly.pdbx_strand_id
1 'polypeptide(L)'
;MKNLKKELIKKAKDLFIEYLSKRRTGIKFLDIGMGISIFAREEKQLFLQVFSKDNIEGSLIDEFLNLIREEIKKDERLIKINKEKQEELLVSCWVFAHGLSTLIATGFFKNPTDQFIENTLRVAPAKLFYEYIRKYSK
;
A
#
# COMPACT_ATOMS: atom_id res chain seq x y z
N MET A 1 15.68 22.58 15.47
CA MET A 1 14.26 22.37 15.06
C MET A 1 14.11 21.86 13.62
N LYS A 2 14.62 22.54 12.58
CA LYS A 2 14.51 22.06 11.18
C LYS A 2 15.18 20.69 10.93
N ASN A 3 16.37 20.43 11.48
CA ASN A 3 17.04 19.11 11.35
C ASN A 3 16.31 17.99 12.08
N LEU A 4 15.79 18.25 13.28
CA LEU A 4 15.03 17.26 14.06
C LEU A 4 13.75 16.83 13.32
N LYS A 5 13.04 17.77 12.69
CA LYS A 5 11.86 17.45 11.86
C LYS A 5 12.25 16.58 10.65
N LYS A 6 13.37 16.86 9.99
CA LYS A 6 13.85 16.05 8.84
C LYS A 6 14.23 14.63 9.25
N GLU A 7 14.93 14.47 10.37
CA GLU A 7 15.31 13.15 10.88
C GLU A 7 14.09 12.31 11.31
N LEU A 8 13.10 12.95 11.94
CA LEU A 8 11.84 12.28 12.31
C LEU A 8 11.08 11.79 11.07
N ILE A 9 10.97 12.64 10.04
CA ILE A 9 10.35 12.25 8.76
C ILE A 9 11.11 11.10 8.13
N LYS A 10 12.46 11.14 8.13
CA LYS A 10 13.26 10.05 7.60
C LYS A 10 12.98 8.72 8.32
N LYS A 11 13.00 8.72 9.67
CA LYS A 11 12.68 7.51 10.45
C LYS A 11 11.27 6.98 10.17
N ALA A 12 10.30 7.86 10.00
CA ALA A 12 8.94 7.47 9.63
C ALA A 12 8.87 6.81 8.26
N LYS A 13 9.60 7.34 7.27
CA LYS A 13 9.72 6.73 5.94
C LYS A 13 10.39 5.35 6.01
N ASP A 14 11.52 5.26 6.71
CA ASP A 14 12.28 4.02 6.86
C ASP A 14 11.39 2.93 7.49
N LEU A 15 10.69 3.26 8.58
CA LEU A 15 9.73 2.36 9.22
C LEU A 15 8.63 1.94 8.25
N PHE A 16 8.00 2.87 7.54
CA PHE A 16 6.94 2.54 6.59
C PHE A 16 7.44 1.60 5.48
N ILE A 17 8.65 1.82 4.96
CA ILE A 17 9.28 0.96 3.95
C ILE A 17 9.50 -0.46 4.49
N GLU A 18 9.86 -0.63 5.76
CA GLU A 18 9.97 -1.96 6.39
C GLU A 18 8.63 -2.71 6.36
N TYR A 19 7.52 -2.02 6.66
CA TYR A 19 6.19 -2.62 6.57
C TYR A 19 5.81 -3.02 5.14
N LEU A 20 6.13 -2.19 4.14
CA LEU A 20 5.86 -2.48 2.72
C LEU A 20 6.69 -3.64 2.16
N SER A 21 7.95 -3.73 2.58
CA SER A 21 8.92 -4.67 2.02
C SER A 21 8.81 -6.08 2.64
N LYS A 22 8.15 -6.20 3.78
CA LYS A 22 7.97 -7.48 4.48
C LYS A 22 7.13 -8.45 3.65
N ARG A 23 7.74 -9.59 3.29
CA ARG A 23 7.03 -10.72 2.67
C ARG A 23 6.03 -11.32 3.65
N ARG A 24 4.78 -11.51 3.21
CA ARG A 24 3.69 -12.06 4.03
C ARG A 24 3.04 -13.26 3.37
N THR A 25 2.52 -13.07 2.16
CA THR A 25 1.80 -14.07 1.36
C THR A 25 2.59 -14.52 0.13
N GLY A 26 3.63 -13.78 -0.25
CA GLY A 26 4.39 -14.02 -1.48
C GLY A 26 3.74 -13.45 -2.74
N ILE A 27 2.59 -12.79 -2.62
CA ILE A 27 2.01 -11.97 -3.69
C ILE A 27 2.38 -10.52 -3.42
N LYS A 28 3.28 -9.95 -4.22
CA LYS A 28 3.91 -8.65 -3.90
C LYS A 28 2.88 -7.53 -3.67
N PHE A 29 1.89 -7.41 -4.56
CA PHE A 29 0.82 -6.42 -4.40
C PHE A 29 0.01 -6.59 -3.10
N LEU A 30 -0.29 -7.84 -2.73
CA LEU A 30 -1.02 -8.13 -1.52
C LEU A 30 -0.15 -7.84 -0.28
N ASP A 31 1.13 -8.20 -0.33
CA ASP A 31 2.08 -7.94 0.74
C ASP A 31 2.25 -6.44 1.00
N ILE A 32 2.28 -5.62 -0.07
CA ILE A 32 2.31 -4.15 0.02
C ILE A 32 1.01 -3.64 0.63
N GLY A 33 -0.15 -4.07 0.13
CA GLY A 33 -1.46 -3.65 0.68
C GLY A 33 -1.61 -4.00 2.16
N MET A 34 -1.18 -5.21 2.55
CA MET A 34 -1.13 -5.64 3.94
C MET A 34 -0.16 -4.77 4.75
N GLY A 35 0.99 -4.42 4.19
CA GLY A 35 1.97 -3.53 4.81
C GLY A 35 1.37 -2.19 5.21
N ILE A 36 0.68 -1.51 4.29
CA ILE A 36 0.04 -0.21 4.57
C ILE A 36 -1.04 -0.36 5.64
N SER A 37 -1.91 -1.38 5.54
CA SER A 37 -3.01 -1.58 6.49
C SER A 37 -2.56 -2.00 7.89
N ILE A 38 -1.50 -2.80 7.99
CA ILE A 38 -0.90 -3.19 9.28
C ILE A 38 -0.20 -1.98 9.89
N PHE A 39 0.54 -1.20 9.10
CA PHE A 39 1.14 0.05 9.58
C PHE A 39 0.07 1.03 10.09
N ALA A 40 -1.07 1.16 9.39
CA ALA A 40 -2.17 2.00 9.85
C ALA A 40 -2.80 1.52 11.17
N ARG A 41 -2.76 0.21 11.45
CA ARG A 41 -3.21 -0.38 12.71
C ARG A 41 -2.22 -0.14 13.85
N GLU A 42 -0.93 -0.41 13.61
CA GLU A 42 0.12 -0.42 14.63
C GLU A 42 0.67 0.98 14.90
N GLU A 43 0.84 1.78 13.85
CA GLU A 43 1.41 3.12 13.87
C GLU A 43 0.37 4.20 13.51
N LYS A 44 -0.84 4.07 14.06
CA LYS A 44 -2.02 4.90 13.72
C LYS A 44 -1.74 6.41 13.63
N GLN A 45 -1.07 6.97 14.63
CA GLN A 45 -0.80 8.41 14.67
C GLN A 45 0.15 8.82 13.55
N LEU A 46 1.15 7.99 13.26
CA LEU A 46 2.10 8.24 12.19
C LEU A 46 1.43 8.14 10.83
N PHE A 47 0.59 7.11 10.61
CA PHE A 47 -0.21 6.99 9.39
C PHE A 47 -1.09 8.22 9.16
N LEU A 48 -1.87 8.64 10.17
CA LEU A 48 -2.75 9.80 10.05
C LEU A 48 -1.98 11.09 9.79
N GLN A 49 -0.79 11.25 10.38
CA GLN A 49 0.05 12.41 10.12
C GLN A 49 0.67 12.39 8.72
N VAL A 50 1.16 11.24 8.24
CA VAL A 50 1.77 11.12 6.91
C VAL A 50 0.74 11.37 5.80
N PHE A 51 -0.49 10.89 5.99
CA PHE A 51 -1.55 10.97 4.99
C PHE A 51 -2.58 12.06 5.30
N SER A 52 -2.28 13.03 6.18
CA SER A 52 -3.14 14.21 6.37
C SER A 52 -2.99 15.18 5.20
N LYS A 53 -4.09 15.87 4.85
CA LYS A 53 -4.13 16.86 3.77
C LYS A 53 -3.03 17.92 3.86
N ASP A 54 -2.60 18.26 5.08
CA ASP A 54 -1.62 19.31 5.36
C ASP A 54 -0.16 18.83 5.27
N ASN A 55 0.09 17.51 5.28
CA ASN A 55 1.44 16.91 5.21
C ASN A 55 1.69 16.15 3.91
N ILE A 56 0.67 16.00 3.06
CA ILE A 56 0.81 15.52 1.68
C ILE A 56 1.42 16.65 0.84
N GLU A 57 2.71 16.90 1.03
CA GLU A 57 3.53 17.48 -0.04
C GLU A 57 3.73 16.36 -1.07
N GLY A 58 3.37 16.61 -2.34
CA GLY A 58 3.32 15.59 -3.40
C GLY A 58 4.57 14.71 -3.54
N SER A 59 5.73 15.19 -3.08
CA SER A 59 6.99 14.44 -3.08
C SER A 59 6.95 13.12 -2.31
N LEU A 60 6.22 13.03 -1.19
CA LEU A 60 6.23 11.81 -0.36
C LEU A 60 5.35 10.70 -0.93
N ILE A 61 4.17 11.05 -1.43
CA ILE A 61 3.28 10.09 -2.08
C ILE A 61 3.93 9.58 -3.37
N ASP A 62 4.55 10.47 -4.15
CA ASP A 62 5.25 10.09 -5.38
C ASP A 62 6.42 9.12 -5.11
N GLU A 63 7.19 9.35 -4.05
CA GLU A 63 8.24 8.41 -3.61
C GLU A 63 7.67 7.03 -3.28
N PHE A 64 6.55 6.96 -2.55
CA PHE A 64 5.91 5.69 -2.21
C PHE A 64 5.33 4.98 -3.44
N LEU A 65 4.63 5.71 -4.31
CA LEU A 65 4.11 5.15 -5.56
C LEU A 65 5.24 4.63 -6.45
N ASN A 66 6.38 5.33 -6.51
CA ASN A 66 7.56 4.87 -7.24
C ASN A 66 8.15 3.59 -6.64
N LEU A 67 8.23 3.48 -5.32
CA LEU A 67 8.69 2.25 -4.67
C LEU A 67 7.75 1.08 -4.99
N ILE A 68 6.44 1.30 -4.96
CA ILE A 68 5.46 0.28 -5.33
C ILE A 68 5.62 -0.12 -6.81
N ARG A 69 5.83 0.85 -7.72
CA ARG A 69 6.10 0.59 -9.15
C ARG A 69 7.35 -0.27 -9.34
N GLU A 70 8.44 0.01 -8.63
CA GLU A 70 9.66 -0.80 -8.71
C GLU A 70 9.47 -2.21 -8.15
N GLU A 71 8.69 -2.36 -7.07
CA GLU A 71 8.37 -3.67 -6.51
C GLU A 71 7.46 -4.50 -7.43
N ILE A 72 6.51 -3.86 -8.13
CA ILE A 72 5.63 -4.49 -9.12
C ILE A 72 6.41 -5.07 -10.29
N LYS A 73 7.43 -4.37 -10.79
CA LYS A 73 8.27 -4.84 -11.90
C LYS A 73 8.98 -6.16 -11.60
N LYS A 74 9.12 -6.53 -10.32
CA LYS A 74 9.75 -7.78 -9.87
C LYS A 74 8.80 -8.98 -9.89
N ASP A 75 7.51 -8.79 -10.15
CA ASP A 75 6.53 -9.88 -10.23
C ASP A 75 6.27 -10.25 -11.69
N GLU A 76 6.77 -11.41 -12.12
CA GLU A 76 6.66 -11.89 -13.50
C GLU A 76 5.21 -12.00 -14.01
N ARG A 77 4.24 -12.15 -13.10
CA ARG A 77 2.80 -12.19 -13.45
C ARG A 77 2.31 -10.85 -13.98
N LEU A 78 2.94 -9.75 -13.57
CA LEU A 78 2.58 -8.38 -13.93
C LEU A 78 3.28 -7.90 -15.19
N ILE A 79 4.45 -8.48 -15.50
CA ILE A 79 5.24 -8.15 -16.70
C ILE A 79 4.46 -8.45 -17.99
N LYS A 80 3.55 -9.43 -17.97
CA LYS A 80 2.73 -9.80 -19.13
C LYS A 80 1.59 -8.83 -19.44
N ILE A 81 1.32 -7.88 -18.55
CA ILE A 81 0.27 -6.86 -18.72
C ILE A 81 0.91 -5.59 -19.30
N ASN A 82 0.22 -4.87 -20.19
CA ASN A 82 0.75 -3.62 -20.74
C ASN A 82 0.88 -2.51 -19.68
N LYS A 83 1.72 -1.50 -19.94
CA LYS A 83 2.03 -0.43 -18.95
C LYS A 83 0.80 0.35 -18.48
N GLU A 84 -0.14 0.66 -19.37
CA GLU A 84 -1.38 1.38 -19.03
C GLU A 84 -2.20 0.58 -18.01
N LYS A 85 -2.33 -0.73 -18.23
CA LYS A 85 -3.04 -1.63 -17.33
C LYS A 85 -2.32 -1.90 -16.02
N GLN A 86 -0.99 -1.89 -16.01
CA GLN A 86 -0.22 -1.91 -14.76
C GLN A 86 -0.50 -0.65 -13.93
N GLU A 87 -0.60 0.52 -14.55
CA GLU A 87 -0.89 1.77 -13.84
C GLU A 87 -2.34 1.81 -13.32
N GLU A 88 -3.33 1.39 -14.12
CA GLU A 88 -4.72 1.26 -13.65
C GLU A 88 -4.83 0.34 -12.43
N LEU A 89 -4.12 -0.79 -12.46
CA LEU A 89 -4.08 -1.73 -11.35
C LEU A 89 -3.41 -1.13 -10.12
N LEU A 90 -2.27 -0.44 -10.30
CA LEU A 90 -1.56 0.25 -9.23
C LEU A 90 -2.48 1.25 -8.52
N VAL A 91 -3.14 2.13 -9.29
CA VAL A 91 -4.05 3.14 -8.76
C VAL A 91 -5.22 2.47 -8.02
N SER A 92 -5.83 1.44 -8.61
CA SER A 92 -6.95 0.73 -8.00
C SER A 92 -6.57 0.07 -6.67
N CYS A 93 -5.43 -0.62 -6.64
CA CYS A 93 -4.89 -1.25 -5.43
C CYS A 93 -4.53 -0.20 -4.37
N TRP A 94 -3.90 0.91 -4.77
CA TRP A 94 -3.54 2.00 -3.88
C TRP A 94 -4.77 2.63 -3.24
N VAL A 95 -5.77 3.04 -4.03
CA VAL A 95 -7.01 3.65 -3.53
C VAL A 95 -7.71 2.73 -2.55
N PHE A 96 -7.83 1.44 -2.88
CA PHE A 96 -8.48 0.47 -2.00
C PHE A 96 -7.69 0.25 -0.69
N ALA A 97 -6.39 -0.01 -0.79
CA ALA A 97 -5.55 -0.25 0.38
C ALA A 97 -5.51 0.99 1.29
N HIS A 98 -5.44 2.20 0.73
CA HIS A 98 -5.52 3.45 1.49
C HIS A 98 -6.87 3.65 2.16
N GLY A 99 -7.97 3.36 1.47
CA GLY A 99 -9.31 3.42 2.05
C GLY A 99 -9.45 2.47 3.24
N LEU A 100 -9.06 1.20 3.06
CA LEU A 100 -9.05 0.21 4.13
C LEU A 100 -8.19 0.67 5.32
N SER A 101 -6.98 1.15 5.04
CA SER A 101 -6.02 1.61 6.06
C SER A 101 -6.56 2.83 6.82
N THR A 102 -7.24 3.75 6.14
CA THR A 102 -7.92 4.89 6.77
C THR A 102 -9.04 4.43 7.71
N LEU A 103 -9.87 3.47 7.29
CA LEU A 103 -10.94 2.91 8.13
C LEU A 103 -10.37 2.20 9.37
N ILE A 104 -9.26 1.47 9.20
CA ILE A 104 -8.52 0.85 10.30
C ILE A 104 -7.98 1.92 11.26
N ALA A 105 -7.24 2.91 10.76
CA ALA A 105 -6.65 3.97 11.57
C ALA A 105 -7.70 4.83 12.28
N THR A 106 -8.86 5.06 11.68
CA THR A 106 -9.96 5.82 12.30
C THR A 106 -10.76 5.02 13.32
N GLY A 107 -10.51 3.71 13.44
CA GLY A 107 -11.16 2.84 14.42
C GLY A 107 -12.54 2.33 13.99
N PHE A 108 -12.86 2.38 12.69
CA PHE A 108 -14.11 1.84 12.15
C PHE A 108 -14.24 0.33 12.40
N PHE A 109 -13.13 -0.40 12.26
CA PHE A 109 -13.06 -1.83 12.57
C PHE A 109 -12.55 -2.06 13.99
N LYS A 110 -13.22 -2.93 14.74
CA LYS A 110 -12.78 -3.37 16.07
C LYS A 110 -11.68 -4.43 15.92
N ASN A 111 -10.45 -4.10 16.32
CA ASN A 111 -9.28 -4.99 16.34
C ASN A 111 -9.08 -5.82 15.05
N PRO A 112 -8.86 -5.17 13.88
CA PRO A 112 -8.69 -5.87 12.62
C PRO A 112 -7.42 -6.73 12.64
N THR A 113 -7.58 -8.05 12.49
CA THR A 113 -6.46 -9.01 12.47
C THR A 113 -5.75 -9.03 11.10
N ASP A 114 -4.56 -9.61 11.04
CA ASP A 114 -3.83 -9.80 9.78
C ASP A 114 -4.66 -10.63 8.79
N GLN A 115 -5.35 -11.66 9.29
CA GLN A 115 -6.25 -12.49 8.47
C GLN A 115 -7.41 -11.69 7.88
N PHE A 116 -8.00 -10.78 8.66
CA PHE A 116 -9.06 -9.89 8.16
C PHE A 116 -8.53 -8.97 7.06
N ILE A 117 -7.37 -8.35 7.29
CA ILE A 117 -6.72 -7.47 6.32
C ILE A 117 -6.41 -8.23 5.03
N GLU A 118 -5.78 -9.40 5.15
CA GLU A 118 -5.45 -10.25 4.00
C GLU A 118 -6.72 -10.61 3.22
N ASN A 119 -7.74 -11.14 3.89
CA ASN A 119 -8.98 -11.56 3.24
C ASN A 119 -9.67 -10.39 2.53
N THR A 120 -9.70 -9.20 3.15
CA THR A 120 -10.32 -8.02 2.56
C THR A 120 -9.59 -7.57 1.29
N LEU A 121 -8.25 -7.50 1.33
CA LEU A 121 -7.42 -7.14 0.20
C LEU A 121 -7.40 -8.22 -0.91
N ARG A 122 -7.54 -9.49 -0.53
CA ARG A 122 -7.58 -10.61 -1.47
C ARG A 122 -8.95 -10.70 -2.17
N VAL A 123 -10.04 -10.46 -1.46
CA VAL A 123 -11.40 -10.65 -2.03
C VAL A 123 -11.85 -9.46 -2.87
N ALA A 124 -11.45 -8.23 -2.55
CA ALA A 124 -11.84 -7.06 -3.33
C ALA A 124 -10.81 -6.70 -4.44
N PRO A 125 -9.57 -6.26 -4.13
CA PRO A 125 -8.54 -6.03 -5.14
C PRO A 125 -8.11 -7.29 -5.91
N ALA A 126 -7.92 -8.44 -5.25
CA ALA A 126 -7.41 -9.60 -5.97
C ALA A 126 -8.48 -10.27 -6.87
N LYS A 127 -9.78 -10.16 -6.55
CA LYS A 127 -10.84 -10.55 -7.49
C LYS A 127 -10.81 -9.68 -8.75
N LEU A 128 -10.73 -8.35 -8.58
CA LEU A 128 -10.50 -7.42 -9.69
C LEU A 128 -9.23 -7.80 -10.48
N PHE A 129 -8.13 -8.11 -9.80
CA PHE A 129 -6.85 -8.52 -10.39
C PHE A 129 -6.94 -9.82 -11.21
N TYR A 130 -7.57 -10.88 -10.67
CA TYR A 130 -7.74 -12.15 -11.38
C TYR A 130 -8.72 -12.02 -12.55
N GLU A 131 -9.80 -11.25 -12.40
CA GLU A 131 -10.69 -10.89 -13.52
C GLU A 131 -9.93 -10.09 -14.59
N TYR A 132 -9.03 -9.18 -14.17
CA TYR A 132 -8.17 -8.40 -15.06
C TYR A 132 -7.20 -9.28 -15.84
N ILE A 133 -6.42 -10.11 -15.15
CA ILE A 133 -5.48 -11.06 -15.78
C ILE A 133 -6.24 -11.93 -16.77
N ARG A 134 -7.36 -12.52 -16.37
CA ARG A 134 -8.15 -13.40 -17.23
C ARG A 134 -8.68 -12.69 -18.49
N LYS A 135 -9.02 -11.41 -18.37
CA LYS A 135 -9.60 -10.61 -19.47
C LYS A 135 -8.55 -10.05 -20.42
N TYR A 136 -7.34 -9.75 -19.93
CA TYR A 136 -6.34 -8.99 -20.69
C TYR A 136 -5.01 -9.72 -20.92
N SER A 137 -4.79 -10.89 -20.32
CA SER A 137 -3.63 -11.72 -20.68
C SER A 137 -3.90 -12.40 -22.03
N LYS A 138 -3.09 -12.05 -23.03
CA LYS A 138 -2.93 -12.79 -24.28
C LYS A 138 -1.75 -13.73 -24.16
#